data_AF-A0A4R8FZX8-F1
#
_entry.id   AF-A0A4R8FZX8-F1
#
_cell.length_a   1.000
_cell.length_b   1.000
_cell.length_c   1.000
_cell.angle_alpha   90.00
_cell.angle_beta   90.00
_cell.angle_gamma   90.00
#
_symmetry.space_group_name_H-M   'P 1'
#
loop_
_entity.id
_entity.type
_entity.pdbx_description
1 polymer ?
#
loop_
_entity_poly.entity_id
_entity_poly.type
_entity_poly.pdbx_seq_one_letter_code
_entity_poly.pdbx_strand_id
1 'polypeptide(L)' 'MKTLVDQTAAVIAGWAREGRIAPVDPYHLIFSIWALTQHYADFDVQVRAVLGAGKDDPFDGADRYLATLFRRLLTP' A
#
# COMPACT_ATOMS: atom_id res chain seq x y z
N MET A 1 -19.09 -4.26 -1.03
CA MET A 1 -17.62 -4.20 -0.88
C MET A 1 -16.92 -5.34 -1.60
N LYS A 2 -17.25 -6.62 -1.30
CA LYS A 2 -16.61 -7.79 -1.93
C LYS A 2 -16.54 -7.73 -3.46
N THR A 3 -17.64 -7.37 -4.14
CA THR A 3 -17.68 -7.26 -5.60
C THR A 3 -16.64 -6.29 -6.18
N LEU A 4 -16.42 -5.15 -5.53
CA LEU A 4 -15.42 -4.17 -5.99
C LEU A 4 -13.99 -4.70 -5.82
N VAL A 5 -13.74 -5.41 -4.71
CA VAL A 5 -12.46 -6.08 -4.46
C VAL A 5 -12.21 -7.15 -5.51
N ASP A 6 -13.19 -8.01 -5.77
CA ASP A 6 -13.08 -9.08 -6.77
C ASP A 6 -12.79 -8.50 -8.17
N GLN A 7 -13.47 -7.42 -8.55
CA GLN A 7 -13.23 -6.72 -9.82
C GLN A 7 -11.83 -6.12 -9.90
N THR A 8 -11.38 -5.44 -8.84
CA THR A 8 -10.03 -4.87 -8.77
C THR A 8 -8.97 -5.96 -8.82
N ALA A 9 -9.21 -7.08 -8.12
CA ALA A 9 -8.31 -8.22 -8.11
C ALA A 9 -8.17 -8.86 -9.49
N ALA A 10 -9.26 -8.96 -10.25
CA ALA A 10 -9.23 -9.45 -11.62
C ALA A 10 -8.37 -8.56 -12.55
N VAL A 11 -8.43 -7.24 -12.38
CA VAL A 11 -7.59 -6.29 -13.14
C VAL A 11 -6.10 -6.49 -12.81
N ILE A 12 -5.75 -6.56 -11.53
CA ILE A 12 -4.37 -6.78 -11.08
C ILE A 12 -3.82 -8.12 -11.59
N ALA A 13 -4.61 -9.19 -11.49
CA ALA A 13 -4.23 -10.50 -12.02
C ALA A 13 -4.02 -10.48 -13.54
N GLY A 14 -4.83 -9.69 -14.26
CA GLY A 14 -4.64 -9.43 -15.68
C GLY A 14 -3.28 -8.82 -15.99
N TRP A 15 -2.90 -7.76 -15.27
CA TRP A 15 -1.60 -7.09 -15.45
C TRP A 15 -0.41 -7.99 -15.13
N ALA A 16 -0.51 -8.79 -14.06
CA ALA A 16 0.54 -9.75 -13.70
C ALA A 16 0.71 -10.82 -14.80
N ARG A 17 -0.40 -11.37 -15.33
CA ARG A 17 -0.37 -12.34 -16.43
C ARG A 17 0.19 -11.74 -17.73
N GLU A 18 -0.05 -10.46 -17.99
CA GLU A 18 0.49 -9.72 -19.14
C GLU A 18 1.97 -9.32 -18.96
N GLY A 19 2.58 -9.58 -17.80
CA GLY A 19 3.96 -9.18 -17.49
C GLY A 19 4.14 -7.66 -17.32
N ARG A 20 3.05 -6.92 -17.11
CA ARG A 20 3.08 -5.46 -16.90
C ARG A 20 3.51 -5.07 -15.49
N ILE A 21 3.30 -5.99 -14.54
CA ILE A 21 3.77 -5.92 -13.16
C ILE A 21 4.32 -7.31 -12.76
N ALA A 22 5.14 -7.35 -11.72
CA ALA A 22 5.60 -8.60 -11.12
C ALA A 22 4.42 -9.52 -10.71
N PRO A 23 4.61 -10.86 -10.72
CA PRO A 23 3.62 -11.80 -10.20
C PRO A 23 3.34 -11.55 -8.72
N VAL A 24 2.11 -11.20 -8.38
CA VAL A 24 1.64 -10.98 -7.00
C VAL A 24 0.23 -11.52 -6.82
N ASP A 25 -0.11 -11.94 -5.60
CA ASP A 25 -1.50 -12.21 -5.26
C ASP A 25 -2.27 -10.88 -5.18
N PRO A 26 -3.37 -10.72 -5.95
CA PRO A 26 -4.06 -9.45 -6.05
C PRO A 26 -4.80 -9.05 -4.77
N TYR A 27 -5.30 -10.03 -3.99
CA TYR A 27 -5.98 -9.74 -2.72
C TYR A 27 -4.99 -9.26 -1.68
N HIS A 28 -3.84 -9.94 -1.57
CA HIS A 28 -2.78 -9.51 -0.66
C HIS A 28 -2.20 -8.14 -1.02
N LEU A 29 -2.11 -7.79 -2.31
CA LEU A 29 -1.74 -6.44 -2.72
C LEU A 29 -2.75 -5.40 -2.24
N ILE A 30 -4.05 -5.64 -2.47
CA ILE A 30 -5.13 -4.75 -2.04
C ILE A 30 -5.10 -4.57 -0.51
N PHE A 31 -5.00 -5.69 0.23
CA PHE A 31 -4.94 -5.65 1.70
C PHE A 31 -3.71 -4.91 2.20
N SER A 32 -2.55 -5.06 1.54
CA SER A 32 -1.33 -4.35 1.92
C SER A 32 -1.46 -2.85 1.70
N ILE A 33 -2.04 -2.42 0.57
CA ILE A 33 -2.29 -1.00 0.30
C ILE A 33 -3.23 -0.44 1.37
N TRP A 34 -4.35 -1.10 1.62
CA TRP A 34 -5.32 -0.66 2.63
C TRP A 34 -4.72 -0.61 4.02
N ALA A 35 -4.05 -1.66 4.48
CA ALA A 35 -3.46 -1.73 5.81
C ALA A 35 -2.45 -0.61 6.03
N LEU A 36 -1.58 -0.34 5.04
CA LEU A 36 -0.57 0.71 5.15
C LEU A 36 -1.19 2.11 5.12
N THR A 37 -2.12 2.39 4.20
CA THR A 37 -2.77 3.70 4.14
C THR A 37 -3.66 3.95 5.36
N GLN A 38 -4.36 2.92 5.83
CA GLN A 38 -5.19 3.00 7.02
C GLN A 38 -4.32 3.17 8.28
N HIS A 39 -3.14 2.56 8.34
CA HIS A 39 -2.24 2.75 9.48
C HIS A 39 -1.87 4.22 9.69
N TYR A 40 -1.47 4.92 8.61
CA TYR A 40 -1.15 6.34 8.69
C TYR A 40 -2.38 7.23 8.97
N ALA A 41 -3.57 6.84 8.52
CA ALA A 41 -4.79 7.60 8.73
C ALA A 41 -5.36 7.43 10.16
N ASP A 42 -5.41 6.20 10.67
CA ASP A 42 -6.12 5.88 11.91
C ASP A 42 -5.22 5.95 13.15
N PHE A 43 -3.90 5.82 12.99
CA PHE A 43 -2.96 5.69 14.10
C PHE A 43 -1.99 6.87 14.22
N ASP A 44 -2.38 8.06 13.78
CA ASP A 44 -1.57 9.29 13.85
C ASP A 44 -0.90 9.48 15.23
N VAL A 45 -1.69 9.40 16.32
CA VAL A 45 -1.17 9.55 17.68
C VAL A 45 -0.08 8.53 18.02
N GLN A 46 -0.24 7.27 17.58
CA GLN A 46 0.77 6.23 17.81
C GLN A 46 2.01 6.43 16.93
N VAL A 47 1.81 6.82 15.67
CA VAL A 47 2.91 7.12 14.73
C VAL A 47 3.76 8.26 15.28
N ARG A 48 3.14 9.35 15.74
CA ARG A 48 3.84 10.47 16.41
C ARG A 48 4.60 10.02 17.65
N ALA A 49 3.98 9.19 18.49
CA ALA A 49 4.63 8.67 19.69
C ALA A 49 5.89 7.84 19.38
N VAL A 50 5.89 7.09 18.28
CA VAL A 50 7.04 6.29 17.83
C VAL A 50 8.12 7.17 17.17
N LEU A 51 7.75 8.18 16.38
CA LEU A 51 8.69 9.03 15.66
C LEU A 51 9.46 10.01 16.57
N GLY A 52 8.95 10.30 17.77
CA GLY A 52 9.59 11.17 18.76
C GLY A 52 9.45 12.66 18.46
N ALA A 53 9.97 13.49 19.36
CA ALA A 53 9.89 14.95 19.24
C ALA A 53 10.67 15.45 17.99
N GLY A 54 10.00 16.20 17.11
CA GLY A 54 10.59 16.77 15.89
C GLY A 54 10.01 16.25 14.58
N LYS A 55 9.07 15.30 14.61
CA LYS A 55 8.26 14.90 13.45
C LYS A 55 6.78 15.13 13.75
N ASP A 56 6.36 16.38 13.50
CA ASP A 56 5.00 16.85 13.77
C ASP A 56 3.99 16.46 12.67
N ASP A 57 4.43 15.82 11.59
CA ASP A 57 3.56 15.26 10.57
C ASP A 57 3.77 13.74 10.47
N PRO A 58 2.76 12.91 10.82
CA PRO A 58 2.84 11.44 10.67
C PRO A 58 3.00 10.99 9.22
N PHE A 59 2.66 11.84 8.25
CA PHE A 59 2.74 11.54 6.83
C PHE A 59 4.08 11.93 6.21
N ASP A 60 4.95 12.65 6.93
CA ASP A 60 6.24 13.10 6.39
C ASP A 60 7.11 11.92 5.93
N GLY A 61 7.31 11.84 4.61
CA GLY A 61 8.06 10.79 3.94
C GLY A 61 7.33 9.44 3.78
N ALA A 62 6.10 9.30 4.30
CA ALA A 62 5.29 8.09 4.14
C ALA A 62 4.96 7.84 2.66
N ASP A 63 4.59 8.89 1.92
CA ASP A 63 4.31 8.84 0.49
C ASP A 63 5.49 8.26 -0.31
N ARG A 64 6.71 8.75 -0.05
CA ARG A 64 7.94 8.35 -0.70
C ARG A 64 8.30 6.91 -0.36
N TYR A 65 8.12 6.53 0.90
CA TYR A 65 8.38 5.18 1.37
C TYR A 65 7.42 4.17 0.72
N LEU A 66 6.11 4.43 0.78
CA LEU A 66 5.09 3.56 0.19
C LEU A 66 5.25 3.46 -1.33
N ALA A 67 5.54 4.58 -2.00
CA ALA A 67 5.77 4.56 -3.43
C ALA A 67 7.05 3.78 -3.81
N THR A 68 8.10 3.83 -2.99
CA THR A 68 9.30 3.00 -3.18
C THR A 68 9.00 1.52 -2.97
N LEU A 69 8.30 1.19 -1.88
CA LEU A 69 7.90 -0.18 -1.54
C LEU A 69 7.09 -0.83 -2.66
N PHE A 70 5.99 -0.20 -3.09
CA PHE A 70 5.11 -0.77 -4.10
C PHE A 70 5.74 -0.75 -5.50
N ARG A 71 6.54 0.26 -5.87
CA ARG A 71 7.26 0.21 -7.15
C ARG A 71 8.24 -0.95 -7.21
N ARG A 72 9.02 -1.17 -6.15
CA ARG A 72 9.96 -2.29 -6.09
C ARG A 72 9.24 -3.64 -6.12
N LEU A 73 8.11 -3.75 -5.41
CA LEU A 73 7.31 -4.97 -5.40
C LEU A 73 6.70 -5.29 -6.78
N LEU A 74 6.26 -4.26 -7.52
CA LEU A 74 5.50 -4.42 -8.76
C LEU A 74 6.33 -4.32 -10.04
N THR A 75 7.63 -4.02 -9.95
CA THR A 75 8.52 -4.00 -11.13
C THR A 75 8.72 -5.43 -11.64
N PRO A 76 8.41 -5.73 -12.92
CA PRO A 76 8.56 -7.08 -13.51
C PRO A 76 9.97 -7.67 -13.39
#